data_AF-A0A976JHR7-F1
#
_entry.id   AF-A0A976JHR7-F1
#
_cell.length_a   1.000
_cell.length_b   1.000
_cell.length_c   1.000
_cell.angle_alpha   90.00
_cell.angle_beta   90.00
_cell.angle_gamma   90.00
#
_symmetry.space_group_name_H-M   'P 1'
#
loop_
_entity.id
_entity.type
_entity.pdbx_description
1 polymer ?
#
loop_
_entity_poly.entity_id
_entity_poly.type
_entity_poly.pdbx_seq_one_letter_code
_entity_poly.pdbx_strand_id
1 'polypeptide(L)'
;MILNMVFDFFSNYLIEFMGAMLFTGLAFRWASWRSSIQEDNYFSTFTSEIEKVIINQKSDDVEHLKDVDKYLDNLLNQVVDKLPTRTVRSKQSKKNDQMAEKLGAKNVVSLRDYVSGERAFFLAIKQENSSFKSNFPPNFNDLAERIMEKEDKWNKLLGFFPIGPISRLIDILPGLFVVFGIFGTFIGISMALPKIAQMDFNNLEGSGALLTEFVLAVTYAMKTSIAGILFSLVTTLLNAIAPVRGLRQKTFKKVSQCFENIWHSIHGDKNAEHDMKHVMPKILEELKGLREDMAKQHHEKSHLDDKEIKEGA
;
A
#
# COMPACT_ATOMS: atom_id res chain seq x y z
N MET A 1 -11.79 -35.82 -20.71
CA MET A 1 -12.14 -36.22 -19.34
C MET A 1 -12.15 -35.02 -18.38
N ILE A 2 -11.04 -34.29 -18.22
CA ILE A 2 -10.98 -33.08 -17.35
C ILE A 2 -11.96 -31.99 -17.81
N LEU A 3 -12.03 -31.71 -19.12
CA LEU A 3 -12.92 -30.69 -19.67
C LEU A 3 -14.41 -30.97 -19.36
N ASN A 4 -14.84 -32.23 -19.48
CA ASN A 4 -16.21 -32.63 -19.18
C ASN A 4 -16.53 -32.49 -17.69
N MET A 5 -15.60 -32.89 -16.82
CA MET A 5 -15.74 -32.71 -15.37
C MET A 5 -15.86 -31.23 -14.98
N VAL A 6 -15.08 -30.35 -15.62
CA VAL A 6 -15.15 -28.91 -15.41
C VAL A 6 -16.50 -28.36 -15.88
N PHE A 7 -16.99 -28.80 -17.03
CA PHE A 7 -18.29 -28.40 -17.54
C PHE A 7 -19.45 -28.88 -16.68
N ASP A 8 -19.41 -30.13 -16.20
CA ASP A 8 -20.43 -30.68 -15.29
C ASP A 8 -20.45 -29.95 -13.95
N PHE A 9 -19.27 -29.55 -13.43
CA PHE A 9 -19.16 -28.74 -12.23
C PHE A 9 -19.81 -27.36 -12.44
N PHE A 10 -19.43 -26.65 -13.51
CA PHE A 10 -19.97 -25.31 -13.78
C PHE A 10 -21.44 -25.32 -14.20
N SER A 11 -21.95 -26.41 -14.75
CA SER A 11 -23.37 -26.51 -15.08
C SER A 11 -24.27 -26.67 -13.84
N ASN A 12 -23.74 -27.18 -12.73
CA ASN A 12 -24.55 -27.50 -11.55
C ASN A 12 -24.23 -26.63 -10.33
N TYR A 13 -22.98 -26.18 -10.19
CA TYR A 13 -22.46 -25.54 -8.98
C TYR A 13 -21.92 -24.12 -9.20
N LEU A 14 -22.12 -23.53 -10.38
CA LEU A 14 -21.55 -22.22 -10.68
C LEU A 14 -22.13 -21.11 -9.80
N ILE A 15 -23.43 -21.15 -9.47
CA ILE A 15 -24.05 -20.16 -8.59
C ILE A 15 -23.49 -20.26 -7.17
N GLU A 16 -23.38 -21.49 -6.65
CA GLU A 16 -22.81 -21.80 -5.35
C GLU A 16 -21.34 -21.39 -5.28
N PHE A 17 -20.57 -21.64 -6.34
CA PHE A 17 -19.18 -21.21 -6.47
C PHE A 17 -19.05 -19.69 -6.46
N MET A 18 -19.85 -18.98 -7.26
CA MET A 18 -19.89 -17.51 -7.24
C MET A 18 -20.29 -16.97 -5.85
N GLY A 19 -21.25 -17.62 -5.18
CA GLY A 19 -21.66 -17.27 -3.81
C GLY A 19 -20.54 -17.46 -2.79
N ALA A 20 -19.79 -18.57 -2.87
CA ALA A 20 -18.63 -18.82 -2.03
C ALA A 20 -17.50 -17.81 -2.28
N MET A 21 -17.24 -17.46 -3.55
CA MET A 21 -16.31 -16.40 -3.91
C MET A 21 -16.74 -15.05 -3.36
N LEU A 22 -18.04 -14.72 -3.43
CA LEU A 22 -18.58 -13.48 -2.87
C LEU A 22 -18.37 -13.44 -1.35
N PHE A 23 -18.74 -14.49 -0.64
CA PHE A 23 -18.58 -14.54 0.81
C PHE A 23 -17.11 -14.39 1.24
N THR A 24 -16.21 -15.10 0.54
CA THR A 24 -14.76 -15.01 0.78
C THR A 24 -14.23 -13.59 0.48
N GLY A 25 -14.65 -13.01 -0.64
CA GLY A 25 -14.32 -11.64 -1.03
C GLY A 25 -14.80 -10.60 -0.01
N LEU A 26 -16.02 -10.76 0.49
CA LEU A 26 -16.60 -9.91 1.54
C LEU A 26 -15.86 -10.05 2.86
N ALA A 27 -15.47 -11.27 3.26
CA ALA A 27 -14.68 -11.50 4.47
C ALA A 27 -13.31 -10.81 4.38
N PHE A 28 -12.60 -10.99 3.26
CA PHE A 28 -11.33 -10.30 3.02
C PHE A 28 -11.48 -8.79 2.96
N ARG A 29 -12.57 -8.31 2.36
CA ARG A 29 -12.89 -6.88 2.30
C ARG A 29 -13.14 -6.29 3.67
N TRP A 30 -13.99 -6.92 4.47
CA TRP A 30 -14.28 -6.48 5.83
C TRP A 30 -13.02 -6.49 6.70
N ALA A 31 -12.22 -7.54 6.61
CA ALA A 31 -10.93 -7.61 7.31
C ALA A 31 -9.99 -6.49 6.85
N SER A 32 -9.87 -6.25 5.54
CA SER A 32 -9.00 -5.21 4.98
C SER A 32 -9.44 -3.81 5.39
N TRP A 33 -10.73 -3.53 5.34
CA TRP A 33 -11.31 -2.26 5.77
C TRP A 33 -11.11 -2.02 7.26
N ARG A 34 -11.41 -3.02 8.10
CA ARG A 34 -11.20 -2.94 9.55
C ARG A 34 -9.74 -2.73 9.91
N SER A 35 -8.84 -3.46 9.27
CA SER A 35 -7.39 -3.29 9.44
C SER A 35 -6.97 -1.87 9.04
N SER A 36 -7.45 -1.37 7.91
CA SER A 36 -7.07 -0.05 7.39
C SER A 36 -7.58 1.09 8.29
N ILE A 37 -8.76 0.96 8.90
CA ILE A 37 -9.25 1.93 9.91
C ILE A 37 -8.37 1.91 11.17
N GLN A 38 -8.00 0.73 11.66
CA GLN A 38 -7.13 0.64 12.84
C GLN A 38 -5.77 1.27 12.59
N GLU A 39 -5.22 1.06 11.40
CA GLU A 39 -3.97 1.67 10.97
C GLU A 39 -4.10 3.19 10.79
N ASP A 40 -5.16 3.69 10.13
CA ASP A 40 -5.37 5.14 9.98
C ASP A 40 -5.50 5.84 11.33
N ASN A 41 -6.21 5.24 12.30
CA ASN A 41 -6.34 5.78 13.64
C ASN A 41 -4.97 5.84 14.34
N TYR A 42 -4.21 4.75 14.33
CA TYR A 42 -2.88 4.71 14.95
C TYR A 42 -1.95 5.76 14.36
N PHE A 43 -1.82 5.79 13.03
CA PHE A 43 -0.92 6.72 12.36
C PHE A 43 -1.41 8.16 12.47
N SER A 44 -2.72 8.42 12.50
CA SER A 44 -3.24 9.78 12.74
C SER A 44 -2.95 10.27 14.15
N THR A 45 -3.02 9.39 15.16
CA THR A 45 -2.61 9.75 16.52
C THR A 45 -1.10 9.99 16.58
N PHE A 46 -0.30 9.16 15.92
CA PHE A 46 1.14 9.36 15.79
C PHE A 46 1.46 10.72 15.18
N THR A 47 0.92 11.05 14.00
CA THR A 47 1.20 12.32 13.34
C THR A 47 0.77 13.51 14.21
N SER A 48 -0.40 13.43 14.85
CA SER A 48 -0.89 14.50 15.71
C SER A 48 -0.03 14.72 16.96
N GLU A 49 0.43 13.65 17.61
CA GLU A 49 1.30 13.79 18.79
C GLU A 49 2.70 14.28 18.42
N ILE A 50 3.25 13.85 17.29
CA ILE A 50 4.53 14.37 16.76
C ILE A 50 4.40 15.88 16.49
N GLU A 51 3.34 16.31 15.80
CA GLU A 51 3.11 17.72 15.50
C GLU A 51 2.99 18.56 16.79
N LYS A 52 2.28 18.07 17.81
CA LYS A 52 2.19 18.75 19.12
C LYS A 52 3.55 18.88 19.79
N VAL A 53 4.34 17.80 19.79
CA VAL A 53 5.69 17.81 20.40
C VAL A 53 6.61 18.80 19.67
N ILE A 54 6.59 18.81 18.33
CA ILE A 54 7.37 19.74 17.52
C ILE A 54 6.97 21.20 17.81
N ILE A 55 5.66 21.50 17.87
CA ILE A 55 5.17 22.85 18.16
C ILE A 55 5.61 23.31 19.56
N ASN A 56 5.49 22.45 20.56
CA ASN A 56 5.88 22.76 21.94
C ASN A 56 7.40 22.90 22.11
N GLN A 57 8.22 22.23 21.30
CA GLN A 57 9.67 22.36 21.33
C GLN A 57 10.17 23.61 20.60
N LYS A 58 9.48 24.04 19.54
CA LYS A 58 9.80 25.29 18.82
C LYS A 58 9.73 26.54 19.71
N SER A 59 9.00 26.50 20.83
CA SER A 59 8.92 27.61 21.79
C SER A 59 10.07 27.67 22.79
N ASP A 60 10.81 26.58 23.02
CA ASP A 60 11.67 26.46 24.21
C ASP A 60 13.19 26.35 23.96
N ASP A 61 13.72 26.12 22.74
CA ASP A 61 15.18 26.17 22.56
C ASP A 61 15.63 26.32 21.09
N VAL A 62 16.46 27.34 20.80
CA VAL A 62 17.05 27.65 19.47
C VAL A 62 18.53 27.24 19.40
N GLU A 63 19.09 26.64 20.45
CA GLU A 63 20.50 26.25 20.43
C GLU A 63 20.72 24.84 19.87
N HIS A 64 21.12 24.81 18.60
CA HIS A 64 21.88 23.74 17.93
C HIS A 64 21.57 22.31 18.36
N LEU A 65 20.66 21.66 17.65
CA LEU A 65 20.52 20.20 17.63
C LEU A 65 21.78 19.56 17.01
N LYS A 66 22.91 19.58 17.72
CA LYS A 66 24.15 18.89 17.33
C LYS A 66 23.99 17.37 17.29
N ASP A 67 22.93 16.86 17.91
CA ASP A 67 22.65 15.44 18.02
C ASP A 67 21.21 15.13 17.59
N VAL A 68 21.05 14.93 16.27
CA VAL A 68 19.79 14.48 15.65
C VAL A 68 19.32 13.16 16.26
N ASP A 69 20.25 12.29 16.70
CA ASP A 69 19.93 10.98 17.27
C ASP A 69 19.20 11.15 18.59
N LYS A 70 19.75 12.01 19.45
CA LYS A 70 19.15 12.34 20.74
C LYS A 70 17.83 13.10 20.60
N TYR A 71 17.71 13.98 19.61
CA TYR A 71 16.47 14.67 19.31
C TYR A 71 15.36 13.70 18.90
N LEU A 72 15.64 12.86 17.90
CA LEU A 72 14.71 11.87 17.38
C LEU A 72 14.32 10.87 18.47
N ASP A 73 15.28 10.42 19.28
CA ASP A 73 15.00 9.53 20.42
C ASP A 73 14.08 10.17 21.46
N ASN A 74 14.33 11.42 21.85
CA ASN A 74 13.48 12.14 22.80
C ASN A 74 12.07 12.37 22.24
N LEU A 75 11.97 12.79 20.98
CA LEU A 75 10.71 13.02 20.29
C LEU A 75 9.89 11.74 20.18
N LEU A 76 10.51 10.63 19.77
CA LEU A 76 9.83 9.34 19.65
C LEU A 76 9.41 8.80 21.03
N ASN A 77 10.25 8.89 22.05
CA ASN A 77 9.92 8.43 23.40
C ASN A 77 8.71 9.17 23.99
N GLN A 78 8.57 10.48 23.76
CA GLN A 78 7.41 11.26 24.21
C GLN A 78 6.10 10.85 23.51
N VAL A 79 6.19 10.36 22.28
CA VAL A 79 5.03 9.93 21.49
C VAL A 79 4.63 8.49 21.81
N VAL A 80 5.58 7.59 22.07
CA VAL A 80 5.34 6.18 22.40
C VAL A 80 4.29 6.03 23.51
N ASP A 81 4.41 6.80 24.60
CA ASP A 81 3.54 6.67 25.77
C ASP A 81 2.09 7.14 25.53
N LYS A 82 1.84 7.87 24.44
CA LYS A 82 0.53 8.45 24.11
C LYS A 82 -0.21 7.71 22.98
N LEU A 83 0.44 6.72 22.37
CA LEU A 83 -0.17 6.00 21.25
C LEU A 83 -1.21 4.97 21.71
N PRO A 84 -2.28 4.76 20.91
CA PRO A 84 -3.24 3.70 21.19
C PRO A 84 -2.58 2.33 20.99
N THR A 85 -2.77 1.43 21.96
CA THR A 85 -2.23 0.06 21.88
C THR A 85 -2.80 -0.68 20.68
N ARG A 86 -1.92 -1.16 19.78
CA ARG A 86 -2.31 -1.85 18.54
C ARG A 86 -2.69 -3.33 18.72
N THR A 87 -2.78 -3.84 19.95
CA THR A 87 -3.06 -5.25 20.24
C THR A 87 -4.20 -5.43 21.23
N VAL A 88 -5.24 -6.17 20.83
CA VAL A 88 -6.36 -6.59 21.71
C VAL A 88 -5.89 -7.56 22.81
N ARG A 89 -4.70 -8.15 22.66
CA ARG A 89 -4.09 -9.11 23.61
C ARG A 89 -3.20 -8.46 24.68
N SER A 90 -3.09 -7.13 24.70
CA SER A 90 -2.22 -6.37 25.62
C SER A 90 -2.66 -6.41 27.10
N LYS A 91 -3.90 -6.82 27.42
CA LYS A 91 -4.32 -7.03 28.82
C LYS A 91 -3.46 -8.09 29.55
N GLN A 92 -2.80 -8.99 28.81
CA GLN A 92 -1.89 -9.99 29.37
C GLN A 92 -0.44 -9.47 29.48
N SER A 93 -0.02 -8.55 28.59
CA SER A 93 1.29 -7.89 28.66
C SER A 93 1.41 -6.98 29.87
N LYS A 94 0.39 -6.12 30.13
CA LYS A 94 0.38 -5.27 31.34
C LYS A 94 0.47 -6.07 32.64
N LYS A 95 -0.03 -7.31 32.65
CA LYS A 95 0.04 -8.21 33.81
C LYS A 95 1.44 -8.82 33.98
N ASN A 96 2.13 -9.10 32.87
CA ASN A 96 3.51 -9.59 32.86
C ASN A 96 4.51 -8.46 33.16
N ASP A 97 4.29 -7.25 32.66
CA ASP A 97 5.13 -6.08 32.96
C ASP A 97 5.06 -5.73 34.46
N GLN A 98 3.86 -5.75 35.05
CA GLN A 98 3.69 -5.59 36.51
C GLN A 98 4.34 -6.71 37.33
N MET A 99 4.46 -7.93 36.77
CA MET A 99 5.10 -9.07 37.44
C MET A 99 6.63 -9.03 37.29
N ALA A 100 7.15 -8.59 36.14
CA ALA A 100 8.57 -8.36 35.89
C ALA A 100 9.12 -7.18 36.72
N GLU A 101 8.33 -6.12 36.86
CA GLU A 101 8.65 -4.97 37.71
C GLU A 101 8.69 -5.36 39.20
N LYS A 102 7.80 -6.25 39.65
CA LYS A 102 7.84 -6.86 41.00
C LYS A 102 9.03 -7.79 41.23
N LEU A 103 9.64 -8.33 40.17
CA LEU A 103 10.82 -9.20 40.24
C LEU A 103 12.14 -8.42 40.06
N GLY A 104 12.09 -7.08 40.04
CA GLY A 104 13.29 -6.23 39.90
C GLY A 104 13.88 -6.20 38.50
N ALA A 105 13.21 -6.79 37.51
CA ALA A 105 13.67 -6.82 36.14
C ALA A 105 13.14 -5.58 35.39
N LYS A 106 13.91 -4.48 35.40
CA LYS A 106 13.64 -3.33 34.53
C LYS A 106 13.80 -3.76 33.07
N ASN A 107 12.72 -3.65 32.29
CA ASN A 107 12.68 -3.82 30.82
C ASN A 107 13.05 -5.23 30.29
N VAL A 108 12.31 -6.27 30.68
CA VAL A 108 12.35 -7.53 29.91
C VAL A 108 11.42 -7.40 28.70
N VAL A 109 11.86 -6.64 27.70
CA VAL A 109 11.18 -6.59 26.41
C VAL A 109 11.50 -7.90 25.69
N SER A 110 10.49 -8.70 25.38
CA SER A 110 10.73 -9.92 24.59
C SER A 110 11.29 -9.52 23.22
N LEU A 111 12.34 -10.20 22.74
CA LEU A 111 12.92 -9.96 21.41
C LEU A 111 11.85 -10.01 20.31
N ARG A 112 10.78 -10.79 20.54
CA ARG A 112 9.62 -10.86 19.64
C ARG A 112 8.79 -9.57 19.65
N ASP A 113 8.57 -8.93 20.78
CA ASP A 113 7.87 -7.64 20.85
C ASP A 113 8.74 -6.48 20.32
N TYR A 114 10.07 -6.60 20.48
CA TYR A 114 11.05 -5.69 19.90
C TYR A 114 11.11 -5.80 18.36
N VAL A 115 10.90 -7.00 17.82
CA VAL A 115 11.02 -7.30 16.38
C VAL A 115 9.67 -7.26 15.63
N SER A 116 8.52 -7.51 16.28
CA SER A 116 7.25 -7.76 15.54
C SER A 116 6.00 -6.97 15.97
N GLY A 117 6.05 -6.13 17.01
CA GLY A 117 4.82 -5.72 17.70
C GLY A 117 4.40 -4.24 17.56
N GLU A 118 5.14 -3.39 18.27
CA GLU A 118 4.75 -2.00 18.60
C GLU A 118 5.92 -1.03 18.49
N ARG A 119 7.15 -1.52 18.68
CA ARG A 119 8.40 -0.75 18.50
C ARG A 119 9.06 -0.91 17.13
N ALA A 120 8.54 -1.80 16.28
CA ALA A 120 9.10 -2.06 14.95
C ALA A 120 9.08 -0.80 14.08
N PHE A 121 7.95 -0.09 14.02
CA PHE A 121 7.84 1.22 13.37
C PHE A 121 8.86 2.25 13.92
N PHE A 122 8.99 2.36 15.24
CA PHE A 122 9.94 3.30 15.85
C PHE A 122 11.39 2.94 15.54
N LEU A 123 11.72 1.65 15.57
CA LEU A 123 13.04 1.14 15.22
C LEU A 123 13.33 1.36 13.73
N ALA A 124 12.33 1.23 12.86
CA ALA A 124 12.45 1.56 11.44
C ALA A 124 12.75 3.05 11.23
N ILE A 125 12.09 3.97 11.97
CA ILE A 125 12.44 5.39 11.94
C ILE A 125 13.89 5.61 12.41
N LYS A 126 14.31 4.99 13.52
CA LYS A 126 15.69 5.09 14.03
C LYS A 126 16.74 4.52 13.08
N GLN A 127 16.41 3.48 12.31
CA GLN A 127 17.31 2.92 11.30
C GLN A 127 17.49 3.88 10.11
N GLU A 128 16.44 4.63 9.74
CA GLU A 128 16.47 5.61 8.65
C GLU A 128 16.93 7.01 9.10
N ASN A 129 17.53 7.10 10.28
CA ASN A 129 18.02 8.34 10.87
C ASN A 129 19.04 9.09 9.99
N SER A 130 19.81 8.39 9.16
CA SER A 130 20.67 9.03 8.16
C SER A 130 19.89 9.94 7.19
N SER A 131 18.64 9.60 6.87
CA SER A 131 17.76 10.43 6.04
C SER A 131 17.35 11.71 6.76
N PHE A 132 17.21 11.67 8.09
CA PHE A 132 16.90 12.83 8.93
C PHE A 132 18.12 13.68 9.29
N LYS A 133 19.35 13.16 9.11
CA LYS A 133 20.61 13.92 9.25
C LYS A 133 21.04 14.63 7.97
N SER A 134 20.47 14.26 6.83
CA SER A 134 20.86 14.82 5.55
C SER A 134 20.49 16.30 5.48
N ASN A 135 21.47 17.15 5.16
CA ASN A 135 21.29 18.59 4.92
C ASN A 135 20.33 18.87 3.74
N PHE A 136 20.15 17.90 2.84
CA PHE A 136 19.20 17.97 1.75
C PHE A 136 17.92 17.21 2.10
N PRO A 137 16.74 17.75 1.77
CA PRO A 137 15.47 17.09 2.06
C PRO A 137 15.39 15.77 1.28
N PRO A 138 15.20 14.63 1.97
CA PRO A 138 15.01 13.35 1.29
C PRO A 138 13.65 13.32 0.58
N ASN A 139 13.48 12.37 -0.35
CA ASN A 139 12.15 12.06 -0.84
C ASN A 139 11.33 11.43 0.30
N PHE A 140 10.43 12.22 0.90
CA PHE A 140 9.63 11.80 2.05
C PHE A 140 8.66 10.65 1.72
N ASN A 141 8.25 10.52 0.45
CA ASN A 141 7.44 9.37 0.04
C ASN A 141 8.26 8.09 0.08
N ASP A 142 9.49 8.09 -0.47
CA ASP A 142 10.35 6.90 -0.45
C ASP A 142 10.79 6.57 0.99
N LEU A 143 11.02 7.58 1.82
CA LEU A 143 11.31 7.41 3.25
C LEU A 143 10.11 6.77 3.98
N ALA A 144 8.91 7.28 3.74
CA ALA A 144 7.69 6.72 4.31
C ALA A 144 7.45 5.28 3.83
N GLU A 145 7.70 4.99 2.56
CA GLU A 145 7.63 3.65 2.01
C GLU A 145 8.59 2.71 2.71
N ARG A 146 9.90 3.04 2.79
CA ARG A 146 10.90 2.21 3.49
C ARG A 146 10.57 1.97 4.97
N ILE A 147 10.07 2.98 5.68
CA ILE A 147 9.73 2.86 7.10
C ILE A 147 8.45 2.03 7.28
N MET A 148 7.41 2.30 6.49
CA MET A 148 6.12 1.61 6.61
C MET A 148 6.17 0.18 6.07
N GLU A 149 7.03 -0.13 5.11
CA GLU A 149 7.21 -1.49 4.61
C GLU A 149 7.82 -2.46 5.63
N LYS A 150 8.61 -1.94 6.58
CA LYS A 150 9.14 -2.72 7.70
C LYS A 150 8.06 -3.08 8.72
N GLU A 151 6.87 -2.47 8.66
CA GLU A 151 5.76 -2.74 9.58
C GLU A 151 4.88 -3.89 9.07
N ASP A 152 4.91 -5.03 9.79
CA ASP A 152 4.12 -6.22 9.44
C ASP A 152 2.62 -5.95 9.32
N LYS A 153 2.06 -5.09 10.19
CA LYS A 153 0.63 -4.73 10.19
C LYS A 153 0.24 -3.84 9.02
N TRP A 154 1.19 -3.08 8.48
CA TRP A 154 0.98 -2.30 7.28
C TRP A 154 0.92 -3.22 6.05
N ASN A 155 1.80 -4.22 5.96
CA ASN A 155 1.90 -5.05 4.76
C ASN A 155 1.01 -6.30 4.76
N LYS A 156 0.70 -6.86 5.94
CA LYS A 156 -0.02 -8.12 6.09
C LYS A 156 -1.37 -7.94 6.77
N LEU A 157 -2.39 -8.52 6.16
CA LEU A 157 -3.73 -8.72 6.70
C LEU A 157 -3.72 -9.96 7.61
N LEU A 158 -4.23 -9.81 8.83
CA LEU A 158 -4.29 -10.88 9.83
C LEU A 158 -2.93 -11.55 10.12
N GLY A 159 -1.81 -10.86 9.80
CA GLY A 159 -0.46 -11.35 10.02
C GLY A 159 0.06 -12.38 9.01
N PHE A 160 -0.74 -12.78 8.01
CA PHE A 160 -0.33 -13.79 7.02
C PHE A 160 -0.47 -13.33 5.58
N PHE A 161 -1.58 -12.67 5.22
CA PHE A 161 -1.87 -12.40 3.82
C PHE A 161 -1.41 -11.02 3.37
N PRO A 162 -0.72 -10.86 2.23
CA PRO A 162 -0.31 -9.54 1.75
C PRO A 162 -1.53 -8.70 1.34
N ILE A 163 -1.62 -7.47 1.86
CA ILE A 163 -2.80 -6.59 1.64
C ILE A 163 -2.90 -6.13 0.18
N GLY A 164 -1.77 -5.93 -0.50
CA GLY A 164 -1.75 -5.47 -1.90
C GLY A 164 -2.52 -6.40 -2.85
N PRO A 165 -2.15 -7.68 -2.96
CA PRO A 165 -2.87 -8.66 -3.78
C PRO A 165 -4.34 -8.83 -3.39
N ILE A 166 -4.66 -8.85 -2.07
CA ILE A 166 -6.04 -8.96 -1.60
C ILE A 166 -6.87 -7.77 -2.05
N SER A 167 -6.36 -6.55 -1.89
CA SER A 167 -7.06 -5.35 -2.34
C SER A 167 -7.29 -5.39 -3.85
N ARG A 168 -6.29 -5.81 -4.64
CA ARG A 168 -6.46 -6.00 -6.09
C ARG A 168 -7.53 -7.03 -6.43
N LEU A 169 -7.54 -8.16 -5.74
CA LEU A 169 -8.53 -9.21 -5.93
C LEU A 169 -9.95 -8.69 -5.65
N ILE A 170 -10.14 -7.94 -4.57
CA ILE A 170 -11.44 -7.36 -4.21
C ILE A 170 -11.92 -6.36 -5.28
N ASP A 171 -10.99 -5.60 -5.87
CA ASP A 171 -11.33 -4.61 -6.89
C ASP A 171 -11.70 -5.26 -8.24
N ILE A 172 -11.19 -6.45 -8.56
CA ILE A 172 -11.51 -7.19 -9.80
C ILE A 172 -12.71 -8.14 -9.67
N LEU A 173 -13.14 -8.48 -8.45
CA LEU A 173 -14.29 -9.37 -8.20
C LEU A 173 -15.56 -9.00 -9.00
N PRO A 174 -15.97 -7.72 -9.11
CA PRO A 174 -17.14 -7.37 -9.90
C PRO A 174 -17.03 -7.81 -11.37
N GLY A 175 -15.85 -7.66 -11.96
CA GLY A 175 -15.58 -8.10 -13.33
C GLY A 175 -15.62 -9.62 -13.46
N LEU A 176 -15.05 -10.33 -12.48
CA LEU A 176 -15.08 -11.80 -12.45
C LEU A 176 -16.52 -12.33 -12.38
N PHE A 177 -17.41 -11.73 -11.59
CA PHE A 177 -18.81 -12.16 -11.52
C PHE A 177 -19.57 -12.00 -12.83
N VAL A 178 -19.31 -10.91 -13.58
CA VAL A 178 -19.91 -10.73 -14.91
C VAL A 178 -19.40 -11.80 -15.88
N VAL A 179 -18.09 -12.05 -15.89
CA VAL A 179 -17.49 -13.08 -16.75
C VAL A 179 -18.06 -14.46 -16.41
N PHE A 180 -18.14 -14.82 -15.13
CA PHE A 180 -18.73 -16.09 -14.71
C PHE A 180 -20.23 -16.18 -15.04
N GLY A 181 -21.00 -15.11 -14.90
CA GLY A 181 -22.42 -15.10 -15.29
C GLY A 181 -22.64 -15.31 -16.78
N ILE A 182 -21.83 -14.64 -17.63
CA ILE A 182 -21.84 -14.84 -19.08
C ILE A 182 -21.42 -16.27 -19.44
N PHE A 183 -20.35 -16.75 -18.83
CA PHE A 183 -19.83 -18.10 -19.05
C PHE A 183 -20.83 -19.19 -18.66
N GLY A 184 -21.53 -19.03 -17.53
CA GLY A 184 -22.60 -19.93 -17.09
C GLY A 184 -23.75 -20.00 -18.08
N THR A 185 -24.10 -18.86 -18.67
CA THR A 185 -25.14 -18.80 -19.70
C THR A 185 -24.71 -19.60 -20.94
N PHE A 186 -23.47 -19.40 -21.40
CA PHE A 186 -22.93 -20.15 -22.53
C PHE A 186 -22.90 -21.65 -22.29
N ILE A 187 -22.41 -22.10 -21.12
CA ILE A 187 -22.38 -23.52 -20.78
C ILE A 187 -23.79 -24.11 -20.77
N GLY A 188 -24.73 -23.45 -20.08
CA GLY A 188 -26.10 -23.97 -19.95
C GLY A 188 -26.80 -24.12 -21.30
N ILE A 189 -26.63 -23.14 -22.21
CA ILE A 189 -27.18 -23.22 -23.58
C ILE A 189 -26.46 -24.31 -24.40
N SER A 190 -25.13 -24.35 -24.34
CA SER A 190 -24.33 -25.33 -25.10
C SER A 190 -24.62 -26.78 -24.69
N MET A 191 -24.99 -27.03 -23.44
CA MET A 191 -25.45 -28.36 -22.99
C MET A 191 -26.90 -28.67 -23.37
N ALA A 192 -27.75 -27.65 -23.49
CA ALA A 192 -29.17 -27.82 -23.78
C ALA A 192 -29.45 -28.02 -25.28
N LEU A 193 -28.72 -27.32 -26.16
CA LEU A 193 -28.93 -27.37 -27.62
C LEU A 193 -28.83 -28.78 -28.22
N PRO A 194 -27.84 -29.63 -27.86
CA PRO A 194 -27.76 -31.00 -28.39
C PRO A 194 -28.95 -31.88 -28.00
N LYS A 195 -29.62 -31.59 -26.87
CA LYS A 195 -30.80 -32.35 -26.41
C LYS A 195 -32.02 -32.07 -27.28
N ILE A 196 -32.17 -30.85 -27.79
CA ILE A 196 -33.22 -30.52 -28.79
C ILE A 196 -32.99 -31.27 -30.09
N ALA A 197 -31.73 -31.41 -30.52
CA ALA A 197 -31.40 -32.09 -31.78
C ALA A 197 -31.79 -33.59 -31.78
N GLN A 198 -32.13 -34.15 -30.61
CA GLN A 198 -32.56 -35.55 -30.44
C GLN A 198 -34.10 -35.69 -30.36
N MET A 199 -34.85 -34.60 -30.52
CA MET A 199 -36.31 -34.60 -30.45
C MET A 199 -36.92 -35.33 -31.66
N ASP A 200 -37.77 -36.33 -31.40
CA ASP A 200 -38.50 -37.07 -32.42
C ASP A 200 -39.98 -36.62 -32.45
N PHE A 201 -40.37 -35.91 -33.50
CA PHE A 201 -41.73 -35.41 -33.68
C PHE A 201 -42.79 -36.51 -33.83
N ASN A 202 -42.37 -37.76 -34.08
CA ASN A 202 -43.28 -38.90 -34.10
C ASN A 202 -43.58 -39.46 -32.71
N ASN A 203 -42.78 -39.10 -31.70
CA ASN A 203 -42.99 -39.44 -30.29
C ASN A 203 -43.24 -38.16 -29.48
N LEU A 204 -44.48 -37.69 -29.52
CA LEU A 204 -44.90 -36.44 -28.86
C LEU A 204 -44.66 -36.45 -27.34
N GLU A 205 -44.80 -37.61 -26.68
CA GLU A 205 -44.65 -37.73 -25.23
C GLU A 205 -43.16 -37.68 -24.81
N GLY A 206 -42.28 -38.41 -25.51
CA GLY A 206 -40.83 -38.32 -25.29
C GLY A 206 -40.26 -36.93 -25.64
N SER A 207 -40.79 -36.31 -26.69
CA SER A 207 -40.42 -34.96 -27.12
C SER A 207 -40.86 -33.86 -26.15
N GLY A 208 -42.00 -34.03 -25.46
CA GLY A 208 -42.43 -33.12 -24.40
C GLY A 208 -41.49 -33.10 -23.18
N ALA A 209 -40.96 -34.27 -22.81
CA ALA A 209 -39.99 -34.38 -21.73
C ALA A 209 -38.66 -33.67 -22.07
N LEU A 210 -38.14 -33.88 -23.29
CA LEU A 210 -36.91 -33.22 -23.77
C LEU A 210 -37.05 -31.70 -23.83
N LEU A 211 -38.22 -31.20 -24.26
CA LEU A 211 -38.50 -29.77 -24.30
C LEU A 211 -38.56 -29.15 -22.89
N THR A 212 -39.16 -29.86 -21.94
CA THR A 212 -39.18 -29.42 -20.53
C THR A 212 -37.77 -29.34 -19.94
N GLU A 213 -36.94 -30.35 -20.19
CA GLU A 213 -35.55 -30.37 -19.72
C GLU A 213 -34.71 -29.25 -20.36
N PHE A 214 -34.92 -28.97 -21.64
CA PHE A 214 -34.29 -27.83 -22.32
C PHE A 214 -34.66 -26.50 -21.67
N VAL A 215 -35.96 -26.26 -21.43
CA VAL A 215 -36.43 -25.02 -20.80
C VAL A 215 -35.84 -24.85 -19.39
N LEU A 216 -35.74 -25.94 -18.62
CA LEU A 216 -35.11 -25.92 -17.30
C LEU A 216 -33.61 -25.57 -17.38
N ALA A 217 -32.88 -26.16 -18.33
CA ALA A 217 -31.45 -25.87 -18.52
C ALA A 217 -31.22 -24.41 -18.93
N VAL A 218 -32.01 -23.87 -19.86
CA VAL A 218 -31.95 -22.45 -20.26
C VAL A 218 -32.32 -21.54 -19.09
N THR A 219 -33.34 -21.89 -18.31
CA THR A 219 -33.74 -21.12 -17.13
C THR A 219 -32.63 -21.07 -16.08
N TYR A 220 -31.95 -22.21 -15.83
CA TYR A 220 -30.79 -22.23 -14.94
C TYR A 220 -29.65 -21.35 -15.49
N ALA A 221 -29.35 -21.46 -16.78
CA ALA A 221 -28.36 -20.63 -17.47
C ALA A 221 -28.65 -19.13 -17.27
N MET A 222 -29.90 -18.70 -17.46
CA MET A 222 -30.33 -17.32 -17.23
C MET A 222 -30.19 -16.90 -15.75
N LYS A 223 -30.53 -17.78 -14.80
CA LYS A 223 -30.33 -17.51 -13.36
C LYS A 223 -28.86 -17.28 -13.02
N THR A 224 -27.93 -18.00 -13.64
CA THR A 224 -26.48 -17.78 -13.42
C THR A 224 -26.04 -16.40 -13.87
N SER A 225 -26.55 -15.91 -15.01
CA SER A 225 -26.29 -14.56 -15.51
C SER A 225 -26.78 -13.48 -14.56
N ILE A 226 -28.03 -13.62 -14.10
CA ILE A 226 -28.64 -12.68 -13.15
C ILE A 226 -27.86 -12.66 -11.84
N ALA A 227 -27.44 -13.82 -11.32
CA ALA A 227 -26.61 -13.92 -10.13
C ALA A 227 -25.26 -13.20 -10.31
N GLY A 228 -24.58 -13.42 -11.45
CA GLY A 228 -23.32 -12.75 -11.77
C GLY A 228 -23.45 -11.22 -11.81
N ILE A 229 -24.50 -10.70 -12.47
CA ILE A 229 -24.78 -9.27 -12.51
C ILE A 229 -25.08 -8.73 -11.11
N LEU A 230 -25.93 -9.41 -10.34
CA LEU A 230 -26.32 -8.99 -8.99
C LEU A 230 -25.11 -8.94 -8.04
N PHE A 231 -24.26 -9.97 -8.05
CA PHE A 231 -23.02 -9.98 -7.25
C PHE A 231 -22.03 -8.90 -7.70
N SER A 232 -21.95 -8.63 -9.00
CA SER A 232 -21.15 -7.54 -9.55
C SER A 232 -21.62 -6.17 -9.07
N LEU A 233 -22.94 -5.92 -9.09
CA LEU A 233 -23.53 -4.67 -8.61
C LEU A 233 -23.28 -4.47 -7.10
N VAL A 234 -23.51 -5.50 -6.30
CA VAL A 234 -23.27 -5.45 -4.84
C VAL A 234 -21.80 -5.16 -4.54
N THR A 235 -20.88 -5.87 -5.19
CA THR A 235 -19.44 -5.66 -4.96
C THR A 235 -18.95 -4.30 -5.47
N THR A 236 -19.48 -3.82 -6.60
CA THR A 236 -19.18 -2.49 -7.12
C THR A 236 -19.65 -1.39 -6.17
N LEU A 237 -20.90 -1.49 -5.67
CA LEU A 237 -21.43 -0.55 -4.69
C LEU A 237 -20.60 -0.54 -3.41
N LEU A 238 -20.22 -1.72 -2.92
CA LEU A 238 -19.35 -1.83 -1.75
C LEU A 238 -18.00 -1.17 -2.01
N ASN A 239 -17.36 -1.43 -3.16
CA ASN A 239 -16.10 -0.81 -3.58
C ASN A 239 -16.17 0.72 -3.58
N ALA A 240 -17.30 1.30 -3.99
CA ALA A 240 -17.54 2.74 -3.97
C ALA A 240 -17.67 3.32 -2.56
N ILE A 241 -18.42 2.67 -1.66
CA ILE A 241 -18.71 3.21 -0.31
C ILE A 241 -17.48 3.14 0.61
N ALA A 242 -16.65 2.09 0.48
CA ALA A 242 -15.53 1.84 1.38
C ALA A 242 -14.21 1.56 0.63
N PRO A 243 -13.59 2.56 0.00
CA PRO A 243 -12.36 2.35 -0.76
C PRO A 243 -11.15 2.06 0.15
N VAL A 244 -10.77 0.78 0.25
CA VAL A 244 -9.64 0.32 1.09
C VAL A 244 -8.32 0.99 0.68
N ARG A 245 -8.03 1.06 -0.63
CA ARG A 245 -6.81 1.70 -1.14
C ARG A 245 -6.76 3.19 -0.83
N GLY A 246 -7.88 3.88 -0.95
CA GLY A 246 -7.96 5.32 -0.70
C GLY A 246 -7.63 5.67 0.75
N LEU A 247 -8.14 4.89 1.70
CA LEU A 247 -7.84 5.10 3.12
C LEU A 247 -6.35 4.92 3.40
N ARG A 248 -5.74 3.85 2.89
CA ARG A 248 -4.30 3.59 3.07
C ARG A 248 -3.43 4.66 2.43
N GLN A 249 -3.75 5.10 1.20
CA GLN A 249 -2.99 6.17 0.56
C GLN A 249 -3.05 7.49 1.34
N LYS A 250 -4.22 7.79 1.92
CA LYS A 250 -4.38 8.94 2.80
C LYS A 250 -3.50 8.82 4.05
N THR A 251 -3.49 7.65 4.70
CA THR A 251 -2.64 7.39 5.86
C THR A 251 -1.15 7.51 5.51
N PHE A 252 -0.73 6.92 4.40
CA PHE A 252 0.63 7.01 3.88
C PHE A 252 1.05 8.47 3.68
N LYS A 253 0.21 9.28 3.03
CA LYS A 253 0.49 10.70 2.80
C LYS A 253 0.63 11.49 4.10
N LYS A 254 -0.20 11.20 5.12
CA LYS A 254 -0.07 11.82 6.45
C LYS A 254 1.29 11.49 7.08
N VAL A 255 1.72 10.23 7.02
CA VAL A 255 3.00 9.80 7.58
C VAL A 255 4.18 10.44 6.83
N SER A 256 4.12 10.49 5.50
CA SER A 256 5.11 11.18 4.66
C SER A 256 5.24 12.66 5.06
N GLN A 257 4.12 13.37 5.17
CA GLN A 257 4.10 14.77 5.62
C GLN A 257 4.59 14.95 7.06
N CYS A 258 4.36 13.97 7.94
CA CYS A 258 4.90 13.98 9.29
C CYS A 258 6.44 13.87 9.29
N PHE A 259 7.02 13.03 8.44
CA PHE A 259 8.48 12.96 8.28
C PHE A 259 9.07 14.23 7.70
N GLU A 260 8.37 14.88 6.76
CA GLU A 260 8.73 16.21 6.29
C GLU A 260 8.75 17.23 7.45
N ASN A 261 7.70 17.25 8.28
CA ASN A 261 7.63 18.16 9.43
C ASN A 261 8.76 17.90 10.45
N ILE A 262 9.13 16.64 10.70
CA ILE A 262 10.28 16.29 11.56
C ILE A 262 11.59 16.79 10.93
N TRP A 263 11.78 16.59 9.62
CA TRP A 263 13.00 17.05 8.96
C TRP A 263 13.14 18.58 9.01
N HIS A 264 12.04 19.31 8.79
CA HIS A 264 11.99 20.77 8.91
C HIS A 264 12.19 21.24 10.36
N SER A 265 11.74 20.49 11.37
CA SER A 265 11.99 20.83 12.77
C SER A 265 13.45 20.66 13.16
N ILE A 266 14.16 19.70 12.55
CA ILE A 266 15.59 19.45 12.79
C ILE A 266 16.47 20.51 12.11
N HIS A 267 16.21 20.82 10.84
CA HIS A 267 17.07 21.72 10.06
C HIS A 267 16.65 23.20 10.14
N GLY A 268 15.44 23.48 10.64
CA GLY A 268 14.86 24.82 10.72
C GLY A 268 14.55 25.44 9.34
N ASP A 269 13.69 26.46 9.31
CA ASP A 269 13.33 27.17 8.07
C ASP A 269 14.52 27.89 7.41
N LYS A 270 15.66 28.02 8.11
CA LYS A 270 16.78 28.85 7.68
C LYS A 270 17.85 28.12 6.87
N ASN A 271 18.00 26.80 6.98
CA ASN A 271 19.17 26.13 6.39
C ASN A 271 19.09 25.97 4.86
N ALA A 272 17.93 25.66 4.29
CA ALA A 272 17.84 25.45 2.83
C ALA A 272 18.12 26.75 2.04
N GLU A 273 17.62 27.90 2.50
CA GLU A 273 17.84 29.19 1.82
C GLU A 273 19.21 29.80 2.14
N HIS A 274 19.71 29.60 3.37
CA HIS A 274 21.03 30.07 3.81
C HIS A 274 22.18 29.28 3.16
N ASP A 275 22.06 27.95 3.08
CA ASP A 275 23.07 27.11 2.42
C ASP A 275 23.03 27.27 0.91
N MET A 276 21.85 27.41 0.30
CA MET A 276 21.76 27.70 -1.14
C MET A 276 22.34 29.07 -1.48
N LYS A 277 22.16 30.09 -0.62
CA LYS A 277 22.83 31.40 -0.77
C LYS A 277 24.36 31.32 -0.63
N HIS A 278 24.90 30.37 0.13
CA HIS A 278 26.35 30.20 0.30
C HIS A 278 27.00 29.30 -0.77
N VAL A 279 26.26 28.30 -1.28
CA VAL A 279 26.79 27.32 -2.24
C VAL A 279 26.63 27.81 -3.68
N MET A 280 25.56 28.53 -4.00
CA MET A 280 25.32 29.09 -5.34
C MET A 280 26.44 30.02 -5.86
N PRO A 281 27.00 30.96 -5.07
CA PRO A 281 28.12 31.77 -5.54
C PRO A 281 29.38 30.96 -5.83
N LYS A 282 29.68 29.91 -5.04
CA LYS A 282 30.83 29.01 -5.30
C LYS A 282 30.64 28.21 -6.58
N ILE A 283 29.44 27.71 -6.84
CA ILE A 283 29.11 27.01 -8.10
C ILE A 283 29.21 27.95 -9.29
N LEU A 284 28.76 29.21 -9.15
CA LEU A 284 28.87 30.23 -10.20
C LEU A 284 30.32 30.63 -10.48
N GLU A 285 31.18 30.64 -9.46
CA GLU A 285 32.60 30.92 -9.59
C GLU A 285 33.34 29.77 -10.29
N GLU A 286 33.08 28.52 -9.89
CA GLU A 286 33.61 27.33 -10.56
C GLU A 286 33.14 27.22 -12.02
N LEU A 287 31.86 27.52 -12.30
CA LEU A 287 31.33 27.57 -13.67
C LEU A 287 31.97 28.67 -14.53
N LYS A 288 32.30 29.83 -13.92
CA LYS A 288 33.04 30.89 -14.61
C LYS A 288 34.47 30.46 -14.92
N GLY A 289 35.16 29.83 -13.95
CA GLY A 289 36.50 29.27 -14.15
C GLY A 289 36.52 28.23 -15.28
N LEU A 290 35.56 27.29 -15.27
CA LEU A 290 35.44 26.27 -16.31
C LEU A 290 35.18 26.87 -17.69
N ARG A 291 34.36 27.93 -17.76
CA ARG A 291 34.07 28.66 -19.01
C ARG A 291 35.29 29.40 -19.53
N GLU A 292 36.08 30.03 -18.65
CA GLU A 292 37.31 30.72 -19.01
C GLU A 292 38.38 29.75 -19.51
N ASP A 293 38.51 28.59 -18.88
CA ASP A 293 39.44 27.54 -19.31
C ASP A 293 39.03 26.93 -20.66
N MET A 294 37.73 26.72 -20.89
CA MET A 294 37.23 26.31 -22.21
C MET A 294 37.47 27.39 -23.27
N ALA A 295 37.32 28.67 -22.94
CA ALA A 295 37.58 29.77 -23.87
C ALA A 295 39.07 29.88 -24.23
N LYS A 296 39.98 29.67 -23.27
CA LYS A 296 41.44 29.64 -23.51
C LYS A 296 41.82 28.46 -24.41
N GLN A 297 41.29 27.27 -24.16
CA GLN A 297 41.53 26.09 -25.01
C GLN A 297 41.03 26.30 -26.44
N HIS A 298 39.92 27.03 -26.62
CA HIS A 298 39.39 27.35 -27.94
C HIS A 298 40.25 28.38 -28.70
N HIS A 299 40.81 29.37 -28.00
CA HIS A 299 41.73 30.36 -28.57
C HIS A 299 43.10 29.78 -28.93
N GLU A 300 43.60 28.84 -28.13
CA GLU A 300 44.88 28.18 -28.38
C GLU A 300 44.81 27.23 -29.58
N LYS A 301 43.67 26.56 -29.79
CA LYS A 301 43.40 25.77 -31.01
C LYS A 301 43.27 26.64 -32.27
N SER A 302 42.58 27.78 -32.21
CA SER A 302 42.45 28.66 -33.38
C SER A 302 43.79 29.28 -33.82
N HIS A 303 44.72 29.49 -32.88
CA HIS A 303 46.06 29.99 -33.22
C HIS A 303 47.00 28.93 -33.81
N LEU A 304 46.73 27.64 -33.59
CA LEU A 304 47.46 26.53 -34.22
C LEU A 304 47.00 26.33 -35.67
N ASP A 305 45.69 26.39 -35.93
CA ASP A 305 45.14 26.26 -37.29
C ASP A 305 45.57 27.43 -38.21
N ASP A 306 45.63 28.67 -37.69
CA ASP A 306 46.09 29.84 -38.46
C ASP A 306 47.60 29.82 -38.77
N LYS A 307 48.39 29.06 -37.99
CA LYS A 307 49.84 28.89 -38.25
C LYS A 307 50.09 27.84 -39.33
N GLU A 308 49.36 26.73 -39.32
CA GLU A 308 49.48 25.70 -40.37
C GLU A 308 49.04 26.21 -41.75
N ILE A 309 48.05 27.12 -41.81
CA ILE A 309 47.62 27.73 -43.08
C ILE A 309 48.67 28.69 -43.65
N LYS A 310 49.50 29.33 -42.81
CA LYS A 310 50.54 30.28 -43.27
C LYS A 310 51.87 29.62 -43.63
N GLU A 311 52.14 28.40 -43.15
CA GLU A 311 53.35 27.65 -43.51
C GLU A 311 53.11 26.68 -44.70
N GLY A 312 51.85 26.52 -45.13
CA GLY A 312 51.45 25.70 -46.28
C GLY A 312 51.11 26.46 -47.57
N ALA A 313 51.36 27.78 -47.66
CA ALA A 313 51.13 28.62 -48.84
C ALA A 313 52.42 29.28 -49.34
#